data_AF-F0YF88-F1
#
_entry.id   AF-F0YF88-F1
#
_cell.length_a   1.000
_cell.length_b   1.000
_cell.length_c   1.000
_cell.angle_alpha   90.00
_cell.angle_beta   90.00
_cell.angle_gamma   90.00
#
_symmetry.space_group_name_H-M   'P 1'
#
loop_
_entity.id
_entity.type
_entity.pdbx_description
1 polymer ?
#
loop_
_entity_poly.entity_id
_entity_poly.type
_entity_poly.pdbx_seq_one_letter_code
_entity_poly.pdbx_strand_id
1 'polypeptide(L)' 'VATFVRTLFSLLNGPYEDTLIAWNNNGERIVVADPSRFAAEVCPKYFRHKNWNSFVRMLNMYDFHKV' A
#
# COMPACT_ATOMS: atom_id res chain seq x y z
N VAL A 1 -4.83 7.85 15.01
CA VAL A 1 -4.84 7.28 13.65
C VAL A 1 -4.27 5.87 13.71
N ALA A 2 -4.94 4.90 13.09
CA ALA A 2 -4.48 3.52 13.13
C ALA A 2 -3.10 3.34 12.47
N THR A 3 -2.31 2.40 12.98
CA THR A 3 -0.92 2.16 12.54
C THR A 3 -0.84 1.88 11.05
N PHE A 4 -1.77 1.09 10.49
CA PHE A 4 -1.81 0.80 9.06
C PHE A 4 -1.91 2.07 8.21
N VAL A 5 -2.85 2.97 8.51
CA VAL A 5 -3.08 4.20 7.74
C VAL A 5 -1.86 5.13 7.82
N ARG A 6 -1.23 5.26 9.00
CA ARG A 6 0.01 6.04 9.14
C ARG A 6 1.14 5.47 8.30
N THR A 7 1.36 4.16 8.36
CA THR A 7 2.41 3.49 7.58
C THR A 7 2.14 3.60 6.08
N LEU A 8 0.89 3.41 5.64
CA LEU A 8 0.49 3.54 4.24
C LEU A 8 0.71 4.96 3.73
N PHE A 9 0.33 5.97 4.51
CA PHE A 9 0.58 7.36 4.16
C PHE A 9 2.08 7.70 4.09
N SER A 10 2.88 7.23 5.05
CA SER A 10 4.34 7.38 5.00
C SER A 10 4.98 6.67 3.80
N LEU A 11 4.45 5.50 3.42
CA LEU A 11 4.91 4.75 2.25
C LEU A 11 4.62 5.51 0.95
N LEU A 12 3.42 6.07 0.82
CA LEU A 12 2.99 6.79 -0.38
C LEU A 12 3.61 8.18 -0.54
N ASN A 13 4.08 8.80 0.56
CA ASN A 13 4.73 10.12 0.56
C ASN A 13 6.24 10.04 0.86
N GLY A 14 6.82 8.85 0.82
CA GLY A 14 8.23 8.64 1.13
C GLY A 14 9.16 9.11 0.00
N PRO A 15 10.46 9.35 0.29
CA PRO A 15 11.46 9.78 -0.70
C PRO A 15 11.80 8.68 -1.72
N TYR A 16 11.36 7.45 -1.48
CA TYR A 16 11.28 6.42 -2.49
C TYR A 16 9.87 6.50 -3.07
N GLU A 17 9.72 7.16 -4.22
CA GLU A 17 8.67 6.80 -5.16
C GLU A 17 8.94 5.35 -5.58
N ASP A 18 8.59 4.41 -4.72
CA ASP A 18 8.72 3.00 -5.02
C ASP A 18 7.76 2.75 -6.17
N THR A 19 8.29 2.48 -7.36
CA THR A 19 7.53 2.28 -8.61
C THR A 19 6.38 1.25 -8.51
N LEU A 20 6.34 0.52 -7.40
CA LEU A 20 5.36 -0.49 -7.09
C LEU A 20 4.07 0.06 -6.45
N ILE A 21 4.09 1.22 -5.80
CA ILE A 21 2.89 1.83 -5.18
C ILE A 21 2.94 3.36 -5.21
N ALA A 22 1.87 4.00 -5.66
CA ALA A 22 1.77 5.46 -5.70
C ALA A 22 0.32 5.94 -5.61
N TRP A 23 0.15 7.24 -5.36
CA TRP A 23 -1.12 7.91 -5.65
C TRP A 23 -1.32 8.03 -7.16
N ASN A 24 -2.56 7.97 -7.62
CA ASN A 24 -2.90 8.42 -8.97
C ASN A 24 -2.74 9.95 -9.07
N ASN A 25 -2.76 10.48 -10.29
CA ASN A 25 -2.56 11.92 -10.55
C ASN A 25 -3.50 12.85 -9.76
N ASN A 26 -4.69 12.36 -9.39
CA ASN A 26 -5.68 13.14 -8.67
C ASN A 26 -5.60 12.95 -7.13
N GLY A 27 -4.74 12.05 -6.64
CA GLY A 27 -4.61 11.76 -5.20
C GLY A 27 -5.78 10.98 -4.57
N GLU A 28 -6.71 10.48 -5.39
CA GLU A 28 -7.94 9.81 -4.92
C GLU A 28 -7.78 8.30 -4.83
N ARG A 29 -6.81 7.73 -5.53
CA ARG A 29 -6.64 6.28 -5.65
C ARG A 29 -5.20 5.88 -5.42
N ILE A 30 -5.02 4.72 -4.82
CA ILE A 30 -3.73 4.06 -4.71
C ILE A 30 -3.59 3.13 -5.91
N VAL A 31 -2.48 3.26 -6.64
CA VAL A 31 -2.11 2.42 -7.77
C VAL A 31 -0.98 1.52 -7.33
N VAL A 32 -1.15 0.20 -7.48
CA VAL A 32 -0.11 -0.80 -7.23
C VAL A 32 0.28 -1.40 -8.59
N ALA A 33 1.49 -1.13 -9.06
CA ALA A 33 1.93 -1.49 -10.42
C ALA A 33 2.15 -3.00 -10.58
N ASP A 34 2.72 -3.65 -9.56
CA ASP A 34 2.93 -5.10 -9.53
C ASP A 34 2.58 -5.63 -8.11
N PRO A 35 1.37 -6.18 -7.91
CA PRO A 35 0.92 -6.69 -6.62
C PRO A 35 1.81 -7.80 -6.03
N SER A 36 2.36 -8.66 -6.89
CA SER A 36 3.19 -9.79 -6.47
C SER A 36 4.53 -9.28 -5.95
N ARG A 37 5.17 -8.38 -6.71
CA ARG A 37 6.44 -7.78 -6.34
C ARG A 37 6.30 -6.85 -5.14
N PHE A 38 5.22 -6.05 -5.08
CA PHE A 38 4.88 -5.23 -3.91
C PHE A 38 4.76 -6.08 -2.64
N ALA A 39 4.01 -7.19 -2.71
CA ALA A 39 3.85 -8.08 -1.58
C ALA A 39 5.17 -8.72 -1.14
N ALA A 40 6.07 -9.03 -2.06
CA ALA A 40 7.36 -9.63 -1.75
C ALA A 40 8.41 -8.63 -1.21
N GLU A 41 8.48 -7.41 -1.77
CA GLU A 41 9.56 -6.46 -1.51
C GLU A 41 9.18 -5.37 -0.50
N VAL A 42 7.93 -4.93 -0.50
CA VAL A 42 7.46 -3.78 0.29
C VAL A 42 6.75 -4.23 1.56
N CYS A 43 5.83 -5.19 1.46
CA CYS A 43 5.09 -5.62 2.65
C CYS A 43 5.97 -6.12 3.82
N PRO A 44 7.10 -6.81 3.63
CA PRO A 44 7.96 -7.20 4.74
C PRO A 44 8.59 -6.01 5.47
N LYS A 45 8.90 -4.92 4.74
CA LYS A 45 9.50 -3.70 5.28
C LYS A 45 8.50 -2.88 6.09
N TYR A 46 7.25 -2.79 5.65
CA TYR A 46 6.24 -1.88 6.21
C TYR A 46 5.12 -2.58 7.02
N PHE A 47 4.74 -3.80 6.64
CA PHE A 47 3.55 -4.50 7.16
C PHE A 47 3.86 -5.89 7.77
N ARG A 48 5.15 -6.27 7.85
CA ARG A 48 5.65 -7.51 8.50
C ARG A 48 5.06 -8.81 7.96
N HIS A 49 4.65 -8.82 6.70
CA HIS A 49 4.20 -10.03 5.99
C HIS A 49 4.56 -9.93 4.51
N LYS A 50 4.37 -11.01 3.76
CA LYS A 50 4.58 -11.04 2.30
C LYS A 50 3.34 -11.36 1.47
N ASN A 51 2.16 -11.26 2.08
CA ASN A 51 0.90 -11.69 1.47
C ASN A 51 0.07 -10.50 0.95
N TRP A 52 -0.20 -10.48 -0.35
CA TRP A 52 -1.05 -9.47 -1.00
C TRP A 52 -2.47 -9.42 -0.42
N ASN A 53 -3.09 -10.57 -0.16
CA ASN A 53 -4.46 -10.64 0.35
C ASN A 53 -4.56 -10.08 1.77
N SER A 54 -3.50 -10.17 2.57
CA SER A 54 -3.45 -9.51 3.89
C SER A 54 -3.44 -7.99 3.75
N PHE A 55 -2.67 -7.47 2.78
CA PHE A 55 -2.66 -6.05 2.48
C PHE A 55 -4.03 -5.55 1.99
N VAL A 56 -4.67 -6.27 1.07
CA VAL A 56 -6.03 -5.95 0.59
C VAL A 56 -7.07 -6.00 1.71
N ARG A 57 -6.97 -6.98 2.63
CA ARG A 57 -7.86 -7.01 3.80
C ARG A 57 -7.67 -5.78 4.69
N MET A 58 -6.43 -5.36 4.93
CA MET A 58 -6.17 -4.15 5.69
C MET A 58 -6.77 -2.93 4.98
N LEU A 59 -6.64 -2.80 3.66
CA LEU A 59 -7.31 -1.73 2.89
C LEU A 59 -8.84 -1.75 3.08
N ASN A 60 -9.46 -2.91 2.93
CA ASN A 60 -10.91 -3.08 3.10
C ASN A 60 -11.40 -2.73 4.52
N MET A 61 -10.58 -2.93 5.56
CA MET A 61 -10.92 -2.54 6.94
C MET A 61 -10.97 -1.02 7.16
N TYR A 62 -10.41 -0.24 6.24
CA TYR A 62 -10.44 1.23 6.27
C TYR A 62 -11.21 1.80 5.06
N ASP A 63 -12.18 1.05 4.53
CA ASP A 63 -13.07 1.44 3.42
C ASP A 63 -12.35 1.80 2.10
N PHE A 64 -11.10 1.35 1.91
CA PHE A 64 -10.48 1.34 0.60
C PHE A 64 -11.00 0.14 -0.18
N HIS A 65 -11.72 0.42 -1.26
CA HIS A 65 -12.26 -0.62 -2.14
C HIS A 65 -11.56 -0.61 -3.49
N LYS A 66 -11.35 -1.81 -4.03
CA LYS A 66 -10.84 -1.98 -5.39
C LYS A 66 -11.87 -1.41 -6.37
N VAL A 67 -11.39 -0.60 -7.31
CA VAL A 67 -12.14 -0.15 -8.50
C VAL A 67 -11.88 -1.10 -9.67
#